data_AF-A0A2X1QRI0-F1
#
_entry.id   AF-A0A2X1QRI0-F1
#
_cell.length_a   1.000
_cell.length_b   1.000
_cell.length_c   1.000
_cell.angle_alpha   90.00
_cell.angle_beta   90.00
_cell.angle_gamma   90.00
#
_symmetry.space_group_name_H-M   'P 1'
#
loop_
_entity.id
_entity.type
_entity.pdbx_description
1 polymer ?
#
loop_
_entity_poly.entity_id
_entity_poly.type
_entity_poly.pdbx_seq_one_letter_code
_entity_poly.pdbx_strand_id
1 'polypeptide(L)'
;MTVFSRQGIVFLILFSTLLPSYAGWVLNNPYPENERLQKIFYSSFNEQPKTLDPAKSYSSNEYQFTSQIYEPVVEYDYLLRPYQLVPLNATSMPKVRYFDRSNQELSNPDEGEVAYSTYTIHIKPGIFFQPHPAFAKDEKGNYRYLQLPADYLDENDISSLSDFEYTGTRELLADDYIYEIKRLANPSVNSPIYGLMSEHIIGFREFASVLPMVINPNDFVDLRKYGMAGLRKIDDYTFEITLKGQYPQFLFWLAMPFFAPVPWEADRFYSQPGMDDNNLGFDWYPVGTGPFMLSENNPNKQMVLSKNPNFREDYFPSHGGQEDIDAGYLSHAGERLPLIEQAVFTLEKESIPRWNKFMQGYYDTSGVSEDSFDQAIQISATGEPRLTPSMVEKKMSLTQTTDPALYYLGFNMLDSVVGALASERANYG
;
A
#
# COMPACT_ATOMS: atom_id res chain seq x y z
N MET A 1 -51.43 -23.94 68.74
CA MET A 1 -51.42 -22.50 68.39
C MET A 1 -50.01 -22.02 68.69
N THR A 2 -49.12 -21.88 67.71
CA THR A 2 -49.00 -20.63 66.94
C THR A 2 -48.46 -20.90 65.53
N VAL A 3 -49.03 -20.16 64.58
CA VAL A 3 -48.85 -20.27 63.13
C VAL A 3 -47.59 -19.50 62.72
N PHE A 4 -46.63 -20.17 62.09
CA PHE A 4 -45.51 -19.50 61.44
C PHE A 4 -46.02 -18.78 60.18
N SER A 5 -45.93 -17.46 60.18
CA SER A 5 -46.48 -16.61 59.12
C SER A 5 -45.66 -16.68 57.83
N ARG A 6 -46.38 -16.86 56.72
CA ARG A 6 -45.93 -17.10 55.35
C ARG A 6 -45.28 -15.87 54.66
N GLN A 7 -44.82 -14.87 55.40
CA GLN A 7 -44.38 -13.59 54.82
C GLN A 7 -42.85 -13.44 54.73
N GLY A 8 -42.06 -14.27 55.41
CA GLY A 8 -40.59 -14.19 55.38
C GLY A 8 -39.92 -14.81 54.13
N ILE A 9 -40.60 -15.71 53.43
CA ILE A 9 -40.02 -16.43 52.28
C ILE A 9 -40.22 -15.67 50.96
N VAL A 10 -41.23 -14.80 50.88
CA VAL A 10 -41.50 -14.02 49.64
C VAL A 10 -40.51 -12.88 49.47
N PHE A 11 -39.98 -12.31 50.56
CA PHE A 11 -38.99 -11.22 50.48
C PHE A 11 -37.58 -11.68 50.07
N LEU A 12 -37.25 -12.96 50.26
CA LEU A 12 -35.97 -13.54 49.85
C LEU A 12 -35.95 -14.00 48.38
N ILE A 13 -37.13 -14.18 47.76
CA ILE A 13 -37.27 -14.52 46.34
C ILE A 13 -37.44 -13.25 45.47
N LEU A 14 -37.93 -12.14 46.04
CA LEU A 14 -38.02 -10.86 45.33
C LEU A 14 -36.70 -10.08 45.27
N PHE A 15 -35.71 -10.41 46.11
CA PHE A 15 -34.38 -9.79 46.06
C PHE A 15 -33.39 -10.52 45.13
N SER A 16 -33.72 -11.73 44.67
CA SER A 16 -32.92 -12.49 43.71
C SER A 16 -33.29 -12.25 42.25
N THR A 17 -34.30 -11.43 41.97
CA THR A 17 -34.78 -11.12 40.61
C THR A 17 -34.46 -9.69 40.14
N LEU A 18 -33.71 -8.92 40.94
CA LEU A 18 -33.24 -7.56 40.63
C LEU A 18 -31.72 -7.46 40.66
N LEU A 19 -31.02 -8.50 40.20
CA LEU A 19 -29.68 -8.27 39.68
C LEU A 19 -29.87 -7.68 38.27
N PRO A 20 -29.56 -6.40 38.03
CA PRO A 20 -29.36 -5.97 36.66
C PRO A 20 -28.32 -6.93 36.10
N SER A 21 -28.59 -7.50 34.93
CA SER A 21 -27.57 -8.15 34.14
C SER A 21 -26.42 -7.18 34.03
N TYR A 22 -25.41 -7.33 34.90
CA TYR A 22 -24.16 -6.62 34.80
C TYR A 22 -23.59 -7.07 33.47
N ALA A 23 -23.84 -6.29 32.42
CA ALA A 23 -23.04 -6.32 31.23
C ALA A 23 -21.60 -6.25 31.71
N GLY A 24 -20.87 -7.36 31.54
CA GLY A 24 -19.59 -7.57 32.16
C GLY A 24 -18.71 -6.35 31.91
N TRP A 25 -18.34 -5.65 32.97
CA TRP A 25 -17.28 -4.66 32.89
C TRP A 25 -16.02 -5.41 32.50
N VAL A 26 -15.68 -5.35 31.22
CA VAL A 26 -14.39 -5.83 30.74
C VAL A 26 -13.38 -4.79 31.19
N LEU A 27 -12.89 -4.92 32.42
CA LEU A 27 -11.90 -4.02 33.03
C LEU A 27 -10.58 -3.94 32.25
N ASN A 28 -10.39 -4.80 31.24
CA ASN A 28 -9.19 -4.91 30.42
C ASN A 28 -9.50 -4.84 28.93
N ASN A 29 -10.48 -4.02 28.51
CA ASN A 29 -10.65 -3.70 27.09
C ASN A 29 -9.58 -2.68 26.70
N PRO A 30 -8.67 -3.00 25.76
CA PRO A 30 -7.61 -2.08 25.36
C PRO A 30 -8.11 -0.82 24.66
N TYR A 31 -9.34 -0.88 24.11
CA TYR A 31 -9.95 0.23 23.37
C TYR A 31 -11.17 0.81 24.09
N PRO A 32 -11.45 2.12 23.91
CA PRO A 32 -12.58 2.74 24.56
C PRO A 32 -13.92 2.20 24.01
N GLU A 33 -14.97 2.19 24.85
CA GLU A 33 -16.27 1.60 24.49
C GLU A 33 -16.95 2.23 23.25
N ASN A 34 -16.61 3.48 22.91
CA ASN A 34 -17.14 4.15 21.71
C ASN A 34 -16.56 3.59 20.38
N GLU A 35 -15.45 2.86 20.43
CA GLU A 35 -14.84 2.19 19.27
C GLU A 35 -15.37 0.76 19.06
N ARG A 36 -16.02 0.16 20.08
CA ARG A 36 -16.42 -1.25 20.10
C ARG A 36 -17.31 -1.71 18.94
N LEU A 37 -18.13 -0.82 18.38
CA LEU A 37 -19.04 -1.12 17.26
C LEU A 37 -18.53 -0.55 15.93
N GLN A 38 -17.37 0.10 15.93
CA GLN A 38 -16.75 0.62 14.73
C GLN A 38 -15.99 -0.50 14.02
N LYS A 39 -15.94 -0.43 12.69
CA LYS A 39 -15.17 -1.37 11.88
C LYS A 39 -13.73 -0.87 11.75
N ILE A 40 -12.98 -0.97 12.83
CA ILE A 40 -11.56 -0.59 12.89
C ILE A 40 -10.72 -1.86 12.93
N PHE A 41 -9.71 -1.91 12.06
CA PHE A 41 -8.70 -2.95 12.07
C PHE A 41 -7.47 -2.49 12.87
N TYR A 42 -7.06 -3.23 13.88
CA TYR A 42 -5.88 -2.92 14.70
C TYR A 42 -4.76 -3.90 14.41
N SER A 43 -3.60 -3.36 14.06
CA SER A 43 -2.40 -4.16 13.82
C SER A 43 -1.14 -3.41 14.27
N SER A 44 0.01 -4.01 14.01
CA SER A 44 1.31 -3.45 14.37
C SER A 44 2.29 -3.49 13.21
N PHE A 45 3.31 -2.66 13.30
CA PHE A 45 4.47 -2.65 12.42
C PHE A 45 5.73 -2.57 13.28
N ASN A 46 6.85 -3.13 12.81
CA ASN A 46 8.07 -3.25 13.61
C ASN A 46 9.18 -2.27 13.23
N GLU A 47 9.10 -1.68 12.04
CA GLU A 47 10.06 -0.70 11.55
C GLU A 47 9.34 0.40 10.75
N GLN A 48 9.78 1.64 10.96
CA GLN A 48 9.32 2.80 10.22
C GLN A 48 9.55 2.60 8.70
N PRO A 49 8.54 2.84 7.85
CA PRO A 49 8.71 2.97 6.40
C PRO A 49 9.80 4.02 6.07
N LYS A 50 10.71 3.72 5.14
CA LYS A 50 11.75 4.71 4.75
C LYS A 50 11.16 5.77 3.83
N THR A 51 10.22 5.39 2.99
CA THR A 51 9.50 6.26 2.07
C THR A 51 8.10 5.71 1.80
N LEU A 52 7.16 6.61 1.52
CA LEU A 52 5.85 6.29 0.99
C LEU A 52 5.67 6.80 -0.46
N ASP A 53 6.75 7.23 -1.10
CA ASP A 53 6.77 7.62 -2.52
C ASP A 53 6.75 6.35 -3.39
N PRO A 54 5.75 6.16 -4.26
CA PRO A 54 5.63 4.97 -5.10
C PRO A 54 6.82 4.83 -6.05
N ALA A 55 7.49 5.93 -6.42
CA ALA A 55 8.66 5.89 -7.30
C ALA A 55 9.91 5.33 -6.61
N LYS A 56 9.93 5.28 -5.27
CA LYS A 56 11.08 4.90 -4.44
C LYS A 56 10.83 3.64 -3.59
N SER A 57 9.61 3.46 -3.11
CA SER A 57 9.20 2.37 -2.20
C SER A 57 9.49 0.99 -2.79
N TYR A 58 10.34 0.21 -2.14
CA TYR A 58 10.71 -1.15 -2.59
C TYR A 58 10.94 -2.12 -1.43
N SER A 59 10.16 -1.98 -0.36
CA SER A 59 10.23 -2.86 0.80
C SER A 59 8.83 -3.32 1.24
N SER A 60 8.76 -4.48 1.88
CA SER A 60 7.49 -5.11 2.27
C SER A 60 6.76 -4.32 3.37
N ASN A 61 7.49 -3.69 4.30
CA ASN A 61 6.88 -2.87 5.34
C ASN A 61 6.29 -1.56 4.78
N GLU A 62 6.84 -1.00 3.71
CA GLU A 62 6.24 0.12 2.98
C GLU A 62 4.98 -0.33 2.23
N TYR A 63 5.04 -1.52 1.59
CA TYR A 63 3.94 -2.11 0.81
C TYR A 63 2.66 -2.34 1.64
N GLN A 64 2.81 -2.57 2.94
CA GLN A 64 1.70 -2.67 3.90
C GLN A 64 0.81 -1.41 3.88
N PHE A 65 1.37 -0.25 3.58
CA PHE A 65 0.64 1.02 3.50
C PHE A 65 0.39 1.44 2.05
N THR A 66 1.42 1.42 1.20
CA THR A 66 1.34 1.98 -0.16
C THR A 66 0.34 1.23 -1.04
N SER A 67 0.17 -0.09 -0.88
CA SER A 67 -0.82 -0.88 -1.62
C SER A 67 -2.28 -0.51 -1.31
N GLN A 68 -2.55 0.14 -0.18
CA GLN A 68 -3.89 0.59 0.21
C GLN A 68 -4.24 1.97 -0.35
N ILE A 69 -3.23 2.69 -0.85
CA ILE A 69 -3.31 4.10 -1.26
C ILE A 69 -3.13 4.23 -2.77
N TYR A 70 -2.15 3.54 -3.33
CA TYR A 70 -1.81 3.58 -4.75
C TYR A 70 -2.38 2.39 -5.50
N GLU A 71 -3.15 2.67 -6.56
CA GLU A 71 -3.75 1.63 -7.40
C GLU A 71 -3.09 1.58 -8.79
N PRO A 72 -2.26 0.57 -9.06
CA PRO A 72 -1.70 0.33 -10.38
C PRO A 72 -2.78 -0.12 -11.40
N VAL A 73 -2.38 -0.35 -12.64
CA VAL A 73 -3.34 -0.67 -13.73
C VAL A 73 -3.92 -2.07 -13.60
N VAL A 74 -3.15 -3.02 -13.06
CA VAL A 74 -3.54 -4.41 -12.79
C VAL A 74 -3.17 -4.78 -11.36
N GLU A 75 -3.75 -5.85 -10.83
CA GLU A 75 -3.43 -6.42 -9.52
C GLU A 75 -3.45 -7.95 -9.58
N TYR A 76 -3.16 -8.60 -8.46
CA TYR A 76 -3.32 -10.04 -8.35
C TYR A 76 -4.67 -10.42 -7.76
N ASP A 77 -5.31 -11.39 -8.38
CA ASP A 77 -6.45 -12.08 -7.80
C ASP A 77 -5.98 -13.08 -6.74
N TYR A 78 -6.24 -12.75 -5.47
CA TYR A 78 -5.81 -13.54 -4.33
C TYR A 78 -6.67 -14.79 -4.07
N LEU A 79 -7.76 -14.99 -4.82
CA LEU A 79 -8.62 -16.18 -4.73
C LEU A 79 -8.34 -17.20 -5.85
N LEU A 80 -7.58 -16.82 -6.88
CA LEU A 80 -7.13 -17.75 -7.91
C LEU A 80 -5.82 -18.45 -7.50
N ARG A 81 -5.76 -19.76 -7.72
CA ARG A 81 -4.57 -20.59 -7.49
C ARG A 81 -4.20 -21.36 -8.79
N PRO A 82 -3.02 -21.15 -9.38
CA PRO A 82 -2.00 -20.15 -9.01
C PRO A 82 -2.52 -18.72 -9.16
N TYR A 83 -1.92 -17.77 -8.43
CA TYR A 83 -2.29 -16.35 -8.50
C TYR A 83 -2.17 -15.83 -9.94
N GLN A 84 -3.15 -15.02 -10.36
CA GLN A 84 -3.22 -14.45 -11.70
C GLN A 84 -3.40 -12.95 -11.65
N LEU A 85 -2.86 -12.25 -12.65
CA LEU A 85 -3.11 -10.82 -12.81
C LEU A 85 -4.51 -10.58 -13.37
N VAL A 86 -5.19 -9.59 -12.79
CA VAL A 86 -6.50 -9.11 -13.20
C VAL A 86 -6.49 -7.57 -13.28
N PRO A 87 -7.41 -6.95 -14.04
CA PRO A 87 -7.49 -5.50 -14.13
C PRO A 87 -7.93 -4.84 -12.81
N LEU A 88 -7.15 -3.86 -12.33
CA LEU A 88 -7.50 -3.02 -11.17
C LEU A 88 -8.08 -1.69 -11.66
N ASN A 89 -7.24 -0.73 -12.03
CA ASN A 89 -7.69 0.53 -12.64
C ASN A 89 -7.90 0.41 -14.16
N ALA A 90 -7.37 -0.62 -14.81
CA ALA A 90 -7.62 -0.88 -16.21
C ALA A 90 -9.03 -1.47 -16.45
N THR A 91 -9.64 -1.18 -17.60
CA THR A 91 -10.92 -1.78 -18.02
C THR A 91 -10.76 -3.22 -18.50
N SER A 92 -9.57 -3.59 -18.94
CA SER A 92 -9.18 -4.94 -19.34
C SER A 92 -7.68 -5.13 -19.16
N MET A 93 -7.18 -6.37 -19.28
CA MET A 93 -5.74 -6.60 -19.32
C MET A 93 -5.09 -5.78 -20.46
N PRO A 94 -3.87 -5.23 -20.26
CA PRO A 94 -3.15 -4.50 -21.29
C PRO A 94 -3.03 -5.31 -22.59
N LYS A 95 -3.34 -4.68 -23.73
CA LYS A 95 -3.21 -5.33 -25.04
C LYS A 95 -1.79 -5.15 -25.57
N VAL A 96 -1.14 -6.24 -25.98
CA VAL A 96 0.23 -6.21 -26.47
C VAL A 96 0.26 -6.40 -27.98
N ARG A 97 0.99 -5.52 -28.68
CA ARG A 97 1.31 -5.66 -30.11
C ARG A 97 2.82 -5.73 -30.30
N TYR A 98 3.26 -6.56 -31.24
CA TYR A 98 4.66 -6.82 -31.52
C TYR A 98 5.06 -6.24 -32.86
N PHE A 99 6.25 -5.67 -32.96
CA PHE A 99 6.75 -5.02 -34.17
C PHE A 99 8.17 -5.47 -34.48
N ASP A 100 8.47 -5.60 -35.76
CA ASP A 100 9.83 -5.85 -36.26
C ASP A 100 10.67 -4.57 -36.32
N ARG A 101 11.92 -4.68 -36.79
CA ARG A 101 12.84 -3.54 -36.93
C ARG A 101 12.41 -2.51 -37.99
N SER A 102 11.48 -2.87 -38.87
CA SER A 102 10.89 -2.01 -39.89
C SER A 102 9.61 -1.33 -39.40
N ASN A 103 9.25 -1.48 -38.12
CA ASN A 103 7.98 -1.07 -37.52
C ASN A 103 6.74 -1.71 -38.18
N GLN A 104 6.89 -2.90 -38.77
CA GLN A 104 5.77 -3.69 -39.24
C GLN A 104 5.22 -4.54 -38.08
N GLU A 105 3.89 -4.51 -37.90
CA GLU A 105 3.21 -5.32 -36.90
C GLU A 105 3.30 -6.81 -37.25
N LEU A 106 3.66 -7.63 -36.27
CA LEU A 106 3.75 -9.08 -36.36
C LEU A 106 2.44 -9.70 -35.85
N SER A 107 1.97 -10.79 -36.47
CA SER A 107 0.72 -11.43 -36.05
C SER A 107 0.87 -12.18 -34.72
N ASN A 108 2.08 -12.66 -34.42
CA ASN A 108 2.45 -13.26 -33.14
C ASN A 108 3.97 -13.09 -32.89
N PRO A 109 4.45 -13.25 -31.64
CA PRO A 109 5.86 -13.03 -31.29
C PRO A 109 6.82 -14.12 -31.83
N ASP A 110 6.30 -15.23 -32.37
CA ASP A 110 7.09 -16.34 -32.91
C ASP A 110 7.36 -16.20 -34.43
N GLU A 111 6.63 -15.32 -35.12
CA GLU A 111 6.74 -15.09 -36.58
C GLU A 111 8.05 -14.42 -37.00
N GLY A 112 8.77 -13.77 -36.09
CA GLY A 112 10.01 -13.07 -36.39
C GLY A 112 10.69 -12.46 -35.16
N GLU A 113 11.84 -11.82 -35.37
CA GLU A 113 12.53 -11.09 -34.31
C GLU A 113 11.72 -9.85 -33.91
N VAL A 114 11.10 -9.91 -32.74
CA VAL A 114 10.40 -8.76 -32.14
C VAL A 114 11.43 -7.71 -31.75
N ALA A 115 11.41 -6.56 -32.44
CA ALA A 115 12.22 -5.40 -32.11
C ALA A 115 11.56 -4.51 -31.05
N TYR A 116 10.22 -4.45 -31.04
CA TYR A 116 9.45 -3.62 -30.11
C TYR A 116 8.15 -4.31 -29.68
N SER A 117 7.73 -4.03 -28.44
CA SER A 117 6.42 -4.43 -27.92
C SER A 117 5.67 -3.20 -27.43
N THR A 118 4.44 -2.97 -27.89
CA THR A 118 3.60 -1.87 -27.44
C THR A 118 2.47 -2.39 -26.57
N TYR A 119 2.37 -1.87 -25.34
CA TYR A 119 1.30 -2.15 -24.39
C TYR A 119 0.27 -1.02 -24.46
N THR A 120 -0.96 -1.32 -24.88
CA THR A 120 -2.07 -0.37 -24.88
C THR A 120 -2.93 -0.60 -23.64
N ILE A 121 -3.05 0.42 -22.81
CA ILE A 121 -3.74 0.40 -21.52
C ILE A 121 -4.95 1.32 -21.58
N HIS A 122 -6.10 0.81 -21.18
CA HIS A 122 -7.36 1.56 -21.11
C HIS A 122 -7.78 1.62 -19.64
N ILE A 123 -7.90 2.81 -19.08
CA ILE A 123 -8.20 3.09 -17.66
C ILE A 123 -9.72 3.26 -17.51
N LYS A 124 -10.27 2.84 -16.37
CA LYS A 124 -11.67 3.07 -16.00
C LYS A 124 -11.91 4.58 -15.78
N PRO A 125 -12.94 5.19 -16.40
CA PRO A 125 -13.32 6.56 -16.07
C PRO A 125 -13.97 6.64 -14.69
N GLY A 126 -14.05 7.85 -14.13
CA GLY A 126 -14.74 8.11 -12.86
C GLY A 126 -13.97 7.66 -11.61
N ILE A 127 -12.65 7.44 -11.71
CA ILE A 127 -11.77 7.22 -10.56
C ILE A 127 -11.25 8.57 -10.09
N PHE A 128 -11.31 8.84 -8.78
CA PHE A 128 -10.91 10.12 -8.20
C PHE A 128 -9.78 9.93 -7.19
N PHE A 129 -8.86 10.89 -7.15
CA PHE A 129 -7.84 10.93 -6.10
C PHE A 129 -8.48 11.22 -4.73
N GLN A 130 -7.81 10.77 -3.66
CA GLN A 130 -8.16 11.14 -2.29
C GLN A 130 -8.16 12.68 -2.12
N PRO A 131 -8.90 13.21 -1.14
CA PRO A 131 -8.86 14.63 -0.81
C PRO A 131 -7.43 15.10 -0.51
N HIS A 132 -7.00 16.20 -1.13
CA HIS A 132 -5.64 16.71 -0.94
C HIS A 132 -5.55 18.24 -1.17
N PRO A 133 -4.70 18.99 -0.43
CA PRO A 133 -4.48 20.42 -0.65
C PRO A 133 -4.02 20.78 -2.06
N ALA A 134 -3.21 19.93 -2.69
CA ALA A 134 -2.74 20.14 -4.08
C ALA A 134 -3.89 20.29 -5.10
N PHE A 135 -5.09 19.80 -4.79
CA PHE A 135 -6.27 19.91 -5.64
C PHE A 135 -7.23 21.03 -5.24
N ALA A 136 -6.94 21.76 -4.16
CA ALA A 136 -7.81 22.81 -3.65
C ALA A 136 -7.88 23.97 -4.65
N LYS A 137 -9.10 24.35 -5.04
CA LYS A 137 -9.38 25.44 -5.98
C LYS A 137 -10.21 26.55 -5.34
N ASP A 138 -10.02 27.78 -5.81
CA ASP A 138 -10.88 28.92 -5.48
C ASP A 138 -12.19 28.89 -6.27
N GLU A 139 -13.10 29.82 -5.99
CA GLU A 139 -14.38 29.94 -6.70
C GLU A 139 -14.23 30.24 -8.21
N LYS A 140 -13.05 30.69 -8.64
CA LYS A 140 -12.70 30.98 -10.04
C LYS A 140 -12.04 29.78 -10.73
N GLY A 141 -11.80 28.68 -10.01
CA GLY A 141 -11.17 27.47 -10.51
C GLY A 141 -9.63 27.47 -10.50
N ASN A 142 -8.99 28.49 -9.90
CA ASN A 142 -7.53 28.53 -9.76
C ASN A 142 -7.10 27.68 -8.57
N TYR A 143 -5.95 27.02 -8.68
CA TYR A 143 -5.37 26.28 -7.55
C TYR A 143 -4.94 27.24 -6.45
N ARG A 144 -5.33 26.94 -5.21
CA ARG A 144 -5.00 27.75 -4.04
C ARG A 144 -3.52 27.63 -3.64
N TYR A 145 -2.97 26.42 -3.75
CA TYR A 145 -1.70 26.07 -3.11
C TYR A 145 -0.61 25.57 -4.07
N LEU A 146 -0.72 25.78 -5.39
CA LEU A 146 0.36 25.38 -6.34
C LEU A 146 1.39 26.48 -6.62
N GLN A 147 1.17 27.67 -6.07
CA GLN A 147 2.05 28.84 -6.19
C GLN A 147 2.03 29.63 -4.88
N LEU A 148 2.67 29.07 -3.85
CA LEU A 148 2.79 29.69 -2.54
C LEU A 148 3.97 30.69 -2.50
N PRO A 149 3.84 31.82 -1.79
CA PRO A 149 4.97 32.62 -1.34
C PRO A 149 5.95 31.78 -0.51
N ALA A 150 7.23 32.13 -0.51
CA ALA A 150 8.28 31.35 0.18
C ALA A 150 8.01 31.22 1.70
N ASP A 151 7.47 32.26 2.33
CA ASP A 151 7.23 32.31 3.78
C ASP A 151 5.80 31.86 4.16
N TYR A 152 5.03 31.30 3.21
CA TYR A 152 3.62 30.98 3.43
C TYR A 152 3.40 29.97 4.57
N LEU A 153 4.24 28.94 4.67
CA LEU A 153 4.08 27.92 5.71
C LEU A 153 4.26 28.53 7.11
N ASP A 154 5.27 29.37 7.28
CA ASP A 154 5.54 30.06 8.55
C ASP A 154 4.46 31.10 8.88
N GLU A 155 4.02 31.90 7.90
CA GLU A 155 2.98 32.92 8.09
C GLU A 155 1.60 32.34 8.44
N ASN A 156 1.35 31.07 8.12
CA ASN A 156 0.08 30.38 8.32
C ASN A 156 0.19 29.19 9.29
N ASP A 157 1.29 29.09 10.05
CA ASP A 157 1.54 28.04 11.04
C ASP A 157 1.34 26.61 10.51
N ILE A 158 1.76 26.34 9.27
CA ILE A 158 1.60 25.04 8.60
C ILE A 158 2.75 24.11 8.99
N SER A 159 2.42 23.04 9.74
CA SER A 159 3.38 22.01 10.18
C SER A 159 2.98 20.59 9.75
N SER A 160 1.74 20.42 9.29
CA SER A 160 1.16 19.16 8.85
C SER A 160 0.23 19.38 7.66
N LEU A 161 -0.07 18.32 6.91
CA LEU A 161 -0.96 18.41 5.75
C LEU A 161 -2.39 18.85 6.15
N SER A 162 -2.83 18.52 7.37
CA SER A 162 -4.15 18.92 7.90
C SER A 162 -4.28 20.40 8.26
N ASP A 163 -3.17 21.14 8.34
CA ASP A 163 -3.20 22.57 8.65
C ASP A 163 -3.65 23.41 7.43
N PHE A 164 -3.64 22.83 6.23
CA PHE A 164 -4.21 23.47 5.04
C PHE A 164 -5.74 23.47 5.12
N GLU A 165 -6.33 24.67 5.14
CA GLU A 165 -7.77 24.88 5.30
C GLU A 165 -8.62 24.21 4.20
N TYR A 166 -8.14 24.20 2.96
CA TYR A 166 -8.91 23.70 1.82
C TYR A 166 -8.28 22.43 1.23
N THR A 167 -9.13 21.45 0.91
CA THR A 167 -8.73 20.30 0.10
C THR A 167 -9.63 20.21 -1.14
N GLY A 168 -9.18 19.44 -2.13
CA GLY A 168 -9.99 19.13 -3.31
C GLY A 168 -9.73 17.72 -3.78
N THR A 169 -10.34 17.38 -4.92
CA THR A 169 -10.08 16.15 -5.65
C THR A 169 -10.20 16.42 -7.15
N ARG A 170 -9.67 15.52 -7.96
CA ARG A 170 -9.94 15.45 -9.39
C ARG A 170 -9.94 14.02 -9.87
N GLU A 171 -10.50 13.83 -11.07
CA GLU A 171 -10.48 12.55 -11.77
C GLU A 171 -9.04 12.16 -12.16
N LEU A 172 -8.77 10.86 -12.09
CA LEU A 172 -7.59 10.19 -12.61
C LEU A 172 -7.62 10.14 -14.13
N LEU A 173 -6.53 10.54 -14.78
CA LEU A 173 -6.38 10.51 -16.23
C LEU A 173 -5.13 9.71 -16.65
N ALA A 174 -5.06 9.36 -17.93
CA ALA A 174 -3.90 8.70 -18.53
C ALA A 174 -2.59 9.50 -18.35
N ASP A 175 -2.68 10.83 -18.30
CA ASP A 175 -1.52 11.70 -18.04
C ASP A 175 -0.86 11.43 -16.68
N ASP A 176 -1.60 10.94 -15.67
CA ASP A 176 -1.06 10.69 -14.33
C ASP A 176 -0.16 9.44 -14.30
N TYR A 177 -0.52 8.41 -15.06
CA TYR A 177 0.35 7.26 -15.28
C TYR A 177 1.58 7.65 -16.11
N ILE A 178 1.39 8.42 -17.17
CA ILE A 178 2.52 8.92 -17.99
C ILE A 178 3.45 9.79 -17.13
N TYR A 179 2.90 10.61 -16.25
CA TYR A 179 3.66 11.46 -15.35
C TYR A 179 4.48 10.62 -14.37
N GLU A 180 3.90 9.62 -13.72
CA GLU A 180 4.65 8.74 -12.82
C GLU A 180 5.76 7.98 -13.55
N ILE A 181 5.51 7.44 -14.76
CA ILE A 181 6.57 6.75 -15.51
C ILE A 181 7.72 7.71 -15.85
N LYS A 182 7.43 9.00 -16.09
CA LYS A 182 8.45 10.04 -16.22
C LYS A 182 9.15 10.34 -14.89
N ARG A 183 8.47 10.29 -13.75
CA ARG A 183 9.09 10.41 -12.41
C ARG A 183 10.07 9.27 -12.16
N LEU A 184 9.74 8.03 -12.53
CA LEU A 184 10.67 6.89 -12.45
C LEU A 184 11.95 7.12 -13.26
N ALA A 185 11.86 7.84 -14.38
CA ALA A 185 13.00 8.19 -15.23
C ALA A 185 13.73 9.46 -14.78
N ASN A 186 13.18 10.25 -13.84
CA ASN A 186 13.79 11.48 -13.37
C ASN A 186 14.93 11.16 -12.37
N PRO A 187 16.20 11.52 -12.66
CA PRO A 187 17.32 11.23 -11.77
C PRO A 187 17.17 11.82 -10.37
N SER A 188 16.47 12.96 -10.22
CA SER A 188 16.24 13.59 -8.92
C SER A 188 15.33 12.76 -7.99
N VAL A 189 14.49 11.89 -8.56
CA VAL A 189 13.63 10.98 -7.78
C VAL A 189 14.42 9.77 -7.28
N ASN A 190 15.49 9.38 -7.99
CA ASN A 190 16.38 8.27 -7.63
C ASN A 190 15.65 6.92 -7.46
N SER A 191 14.82 6.56 -8.44
CA SER A 191 14.05 5.32 -8.42
C SER A 191 14.94 4.07 -8.46
N PRO A 192 14.70 3.04 -7.61
CA PRO A 192 15.51 1.82 -7.59
C PRO A 192 15.36 0.98 -8.87
N ILE A 193 14.30 1.18 -9.64
CA ILE A 193 14.05 0.45 -10.90
C ILE A 193 14.55 1.19 -12.14
N TYR A 194 15.15 2.38 -11.99
CA TYR A 194 15.63 3.20 -13.10
C TYR A 194 16.57 2.43 -14.03
N GLY A 195 17.51 1.68 -13.47
CA GLY A 195 18.49 0.90 -14.22
C GLY A 195 17.83 -0.15 -15.12
N LEU A 196 16.91 -0.94 -14.55
CA LEU A 196 16.18 -1.98 -15.25
C LEU A 196 15.23 -1.39 -16.32
N MET A 197 14.45 -0.37 -15.96
CA MET A 197 13.49 0.24 -16.90
C MET A 197 14.19 0.96 -18.05
N SER A 198 15.40 1.49 -17.85
CA SER A 198 16.24 2.07 -18.91
C SER A 198 16.61 1.07 -20.02
N GLU A 199 16.72 -0.22 -19.69
CA GLU A 199 17.05 -1.27 -20.65
C GLU A 199 15.85 -1.66 -21.50
N HIS A 200 14.62 -1.49 -20.98
CA HIS A 200 13.40 -1.96 -21.62
C HIS A 200 12.53 -0.85 -22.22
N ILE A 201 12.22 0.23 -21.51
CA ILE A 201 11.31 1.27 -22.02
C ILE A 201 12.06 2.17 -23.02
N ILE A 202 11.46 2.40 -24.19
CA ILE A 202 12.06 3.28 -25.21
C ILE A 202 12.14 4.72 -24.71
N GLY A 203 13.28 5.37 -24.86
CA GLY A 203 13.45 6.79 -24.50
C GLY A 203 13.60 7.04 -23.01
N PHE A 204 13.60 6.01 -22.14
CA PHE A 204 13.64 6.18 -20.70
C PHE A 204 14.96 6.79 -20.22
N ARG A 205 16.10 6.28 -20.73
CA ARG A 205 17.43 6.83 -20.43
C ARG A 205 17.64 8.20 -21.08
N GLU A 206 17.15 8.37 -22.30
CA GLU A 206 17.25 9.60 -23.07
C GLU A 206 16.40 10.72 -22.45
N PHE A 207 15.28 10.38 -21.81
CA PHE A 207 14.46 11.33 -21.08
C PHE A 207 15.23 11.98 -19.92
N ALA A 208 15.96 11.17 -19.14
CA ALA A 208 16.76 11.67 -18.02
C ALA A 208 17.81 12.71 -18.45
N SER A 209 18.40 12.56 -19.64
CA SER A 209 19.45 13.47 -20.12
C SER A 209 18.94 14.79 -20.69
N VAL A 210 17.64 14.90 -21.02
CA VAL A 210 17.03 16.15 -21.50
C VAL A 210 16.42 16.99 -20.39
N LEU A 211 16.28 16.42 -19.18
CA LEU A 211 15.83 17.17 -18.02
C LEU A 211 16.90 18.19 -17.58
N PRO A 212 16.49 19.38 -17.12
CA PRO A 212 17.43 20.34 -16.58
C PRO A 212 18.16 19.73 -15.38
N MET A 213 19.46 20.02 -15.24
CA MET A 213 20.17 19.71 -14.00
C MET A 213 19.55 20.52 -12.86
N VAL A 214 18.92 19.81 -11.96
CA VAL A 214 18.35 20.34 -10.73
C VAL A 214 19.50 20.56 -9.75
N ILE A 215 19.77 21.81 -9.38
CA ILE A 215 20.84 22.16 -8.43
C ILE A 215 20.31 22.04 -6.99
N ASN A 216 19.05 22.44 -6.77
CA ASN A 216 18.38 22.26 -5.48
C ASN A 216 17.33 21.16 -5.58
N PRO A 217 17.31 20.17 -4.69
CA PRO A 217 16.31 19.08 -4.71
C PRO A 217 14.85 19.54 -4.79
N ASN A 218 14.55 20.78 -4.36
CA ASN A 218 13.22 21.38 -4.36
C ASN A 218 12.86 22.13 -5.66
N ASP A 219 13.74 22.19 -6.67
CA ASP A 219 13.38 22.84 -7.92
C ASP A 219 12.40 21.96 -8.73
N PHE A 220 11.14 22.39 -8.79
CA PHE A 220 10.11 21.71 -9.58
C PHE A 220 10.46 21.68 -11.07
N VAL A 221 10.61 20.48 -11.62
CA VAL A 221 10.70 20.25 -13.07
C VAL A 221 9.37 19.73 -13.57
N ASP A 222 8.68 20.54 -14.37
CA ASP A 222 7.41 20.13 -14.98
C ASP A 222 7.63 19.08 -16.07
N LEU A 223 7.59 17.80 -15.68
CA LEU A 223 7.84 16.66 -16.57
C LEU A 223 6.85 16.56 -17.75
N ARG A 224 5.70 17.24 -17.66
CA ARG A 224 4.70 17.29 -18.74
C ARG A 224 5.23 18.01 -19.98
N LYS A 225 6.20 18.92 -19.81
CA LYS A 225 6.81 19.69 -20.91
C LYS A 225 7.80 18.87 -21.75
N TYR A 226 8.16 17.67 -21.29
CA TYR A 226 9.18 16.83 -21.92
C TYR A 226 8.53 15.55 -22.44
N GLY A 227 8.78 15.21 -23.71
CA GLY A 227 8.32 13.96 -24.31
C GLY A 227 9.25 12.80 -23.95
N MET A 228 8.68 11.60 -23.80
CA MET A 228 9.44 10.35 -23.66
C MET A 228 9.01 9.43 -24.80
N ALA A 229 9.96 8.98 -25.63
CA ALA A 229 9.65 8.31 -26.89
C ALA A 229 8.80 7.03 -26.75
N GLY A 230 8.98 6.29 -25.66
CA GLY A 230 8.22 5.08 -25.36
C GLY A 230 6.85 5.33 -24.74
N LEU A 231 6.44 6.57 -24.50
CA LEU A 231 5.13 6.90 -23.91
C LEU A 231 4.28 7.69 -24.90
N ARG A 232 3.04 7.25 -25.09
CA ARG A 232 2.09 7.93 -25.97
C ARG A 232 0.72 8.00 -25.33
N LYS A 233 0.21 9.23 -25.12
CA LYS A 233 -1.20 9.45 -24.81
C LYS A 233 -2.02 9.26 -26.09
N ILE A 234 -3.10 8.48 -26.00
CA ILE A 234 -4.07 8.30 -27.08
C ILE A 234 -5.28 9.20 -26.83
N ASP A 235 -5.83 9.13 -25.61
CA ASP A 235 -6.92 9.96 -25.11
C ASP A 235 -6.83 10.08 -23.57
N ASP A 236 -7.84 10.66 -22.93
CA ASP A 236 -7.86 10.92 -21.48
C ASP A 236 -7.84 9.64 -20.63
N TYR A 237 -8.22 8.48 -21.19
CA TYR A 237 -8.26 7.20 -20.48
C TYR A 237 -7.40 6.12 -21.15
N THR A 238 -6.68 6.45 -22.23
CA THR A 238 -5.91 5.48 -22.99
C THR A 238 -4.49 5.98 -23.23
N PHE A 239 -3.51 5.15 -22.89
CA PHE A 239 -2.11 5.40 -23.19
C PHE A 239 -1.38 4.13 -23.60
N GLU A 240 -0.21 4.32 -24.20
CA GLU A 240 0.67 3.26 -24.63
C GLU A 240 2.07 3.38 -24.03
N ILE A 241 2.65 2.23 -23.71
CA ILE A 241 4.04 2.07 -23.32
C ILE A 241 4.72 1.18 -24.36
N THR A 242 5.82 1.64 -24.95
CA THR A 242 6.60 0.90 -25.94
C THR A 242 7.93 0.44 -25.35
N LEU A 243 8.18 -0.86 -25.42
CA LEU A 243 9.40 -1.51 -24.97
C LEU A 243 10.30 -1.92 -26.13
N LYS A 244 11.60 -2.04 -25.84
CA LYS A 244 12.61 -2.70 -26.67
C LYS A 244 12.45 -4.21 -26.52
N GLY A 245 12.28 -4.90 -27.64
CA GLY A 245 12.14 -6.35 -27.71
C GLY A 245 10.90 -6.87 -26.98
N GLN A 246 11.01 -8.09 -26.46
CA GLN A 246 10.01 -8.71 -25.58
C GLN A 246 10.50 -8.67 -24.14
N TYR A 247 9.61 -8.28 -23.23
CA TYR A 247 9.84 -8.39 -21.79
C TYR A 247 8.55 -8.86 -21.11
N PRO A 248 8.26 -10.18 -21.09
CA PRO A 248 7.01 -10.71 -20.54
C PRO A 248 6.79 -10.33 -19.08
N GLN A 249 7.87 -10.13 -18.32
CA GLN A 249 7.79 -9.73 -16.91
C GLN A 249 7.26 -8.30 -16.71
N PHE A 250 7.22 -7.47 -17.77
CA PHE A 250 6.73 -6.10 -17.68
C PHE A 250 5.29 -6.02 -17.15
N LEU A 251 4.46 -7.00 -17.47
CA LEU A 251 3.08 -7.05 -17.00
C LEU A 251 2.99 -7.15 -15.47
N PHE A 252 3.96 -7.79 -14.80
CA PHE A 252 4.01 -7.86 -13.34
C PHE A 252 4.47 -6.53 -12.71
N TRP A 253 5.33 -5.78 -13.40
CA TRP A 253 5.69 -4.42 -12.98
C TRP A 253 4.49 -3.47 -13.02
N LEU A 254 3.59 -3.65 -13.99
CA LEU A 254 2.32 -2.92 -14.06
C LEU A 254 1.35 -3.25 -12.92
N ALA A 255 1.66 -4.24 -12.07
CA ALA A 255 0.94 -4.54 -10.83
C ALA A 255 1.59 -3.95 -9.57
N MET A 256 2.74 -3.29 -9.71
CA MET A 256 3.48 -2.70 -8.60
C MET A 256 3.16 -1.21 -8.44
N PRO A 257 3.22 -0.65 -7.21
CA PRO A 257 2.97 0.76 -6.92
C PRO A 257 3.81 1.74 -7.74
N PHE A 258 5.03 1.35 -8.17
CA PHE A 258 5.84 2.15 -9.11
C PHE A 258 5.06 2.61 -10.35
N PHE A 259 4.12 1.80 -10.83
CA PHE A 259 3.30 2.10 -12.01
C PHE A 259 1.88 2.52 -11.63
N ALA A 260 1.63 2.90 -10.38
CA ALA A 260 0.40 3.57 -9.97
C ALA A 260 0.43 5.06 -10.38
N PRO A 261 -0.73 5.70 -10.57
CA PRO A 261 -0.75 7.07 -11.07
C PRO A 261 -0.39 8.06 -9.98
N VAL A 262 0.44 9.06 -10.32
CA VAL A 262 0.79 10.17 -9.44
C VAL A 262 0.34 11.49 -10.07
N PRO A 263 -0.41 12.32 -9.34
CA PRO A 263 -0.90 13.59 -9.86
C PRO A 263 0.24 14.62 -9.89
N TRP A 264 0.49 15.23 -11.05
CA TRP A 264 1.52 16.28 -11.19
C TRP A 264 1.30 17.46 -10.22
N GLU A 265 0.06 17.72 -9.80
CA GLU A 265 -0.26 18.75 -8.82
C GLU A 265 0.40 18.47 -7.47
N ALA A 266 0.40 17.21 -7.00
CA ALA A 266 1.03 16.86 -5.73
C ALA A 266 2.55 17.03 -5.82
N ASP A 267 3.16 16.64 -6.94
CA ASP A 267 4.59 16.85 -7.19
C ASP A 267 4.96 18.33 -7.20
N ARG A 268 4.16 19.17 -7.89
CA ARG A 268 4.30 20.63 -7.86
C ARG A 268 4.11 21.18 -6.45
N PHE A 269 3.10 20.71 -5.72
CA PHE A 269 2.77 21.18 -4.39
C PHE A 269 3.91 20.92 -3.40
N TYR A 270 4.45 19.70 -3.38
CA TYR A 270 5.55 19.30 -2.50
C TYR A 270 6.91 19.88 -2.89
N SER A 271 7.09 20.28 -4.16
CA SER A 271 8.31 20.96 -4.61
C SER A 271 8.36 22.46 -4.23
N GLN A 272 7.47 22.95 -3.38
CA GLN A 272 7.46 24.37 -2.98
C GLN A 272 8.41 24.64 -1.80
N PRO A 273 8.88 25.88 -1.62
CA PRO A 273 9.76 26.24 -0.51
C PRO A 273 9.19 25.81 0.86
N GLY A 274 10.06 25.29 1.72
CA GLY A 274 9.73 24.87 3.09
C GLY A 274 8.97 23.54 3.22
N MET A 275 8.50 22.93 2.12
CA MET A 275 7.75 21.67 2.16
C MET A 275 8.58 20.50 2.68
N ASP A 276 9.76 20.25 2.08
CA ASP A 276 10.66 19.17 2.49
C ASP A 276 11.13 19.32 3.94
N ASP A 277 11.47 20.55 4.37
CA ASP A 277 11.89 20.87 5.73
C ASP A 277 10.82 20.53 6.79
N ASN A 278 9.54 20.56 6.41
CA ASN A 278 8.39 20.22 7.26
C ASN A 278 7.88 18.78 7.03
N ASN A 279 8.62 17.94 6.32
CA ASN A 279 8.20 16.59 5.91
C ASN A 279 6.89 16.58 5.09
N LEU A 280 6.60 17.63 4.35
CA LEU A 280 5.45 17.72 3.44
C LEU A 280 5.87 17.21 2.06
N GLY A 281 5.92 15.90 1.89
CA GLY A 281 6.31 15.25 0.64
C GLY A 281 5.72 13.85 0.50
N PHE A 282 5.92 13.22 -0.66
CA PHE A 282 5.45 11.85 -0.91
C PHE A 282 6.02 10.83 0.08
N ASP A 283 7.20 11.09 0.65
CA ASP A 283 7.82 10.22 1.66
C ASP A 283 6.96 10.12 2.95
N TRP A 284 6.12 11.12 3.23
CA TRP A 284 5.29 11.21 4.43
C TRP A 284 3.79 11.27 4.15
N TYR A 285 3.38 11.86 3.04
CA TYR A 285 1.99 12.10 2.69
C TYR A 285 1.71 11.54 1.28
N PRO A 286 1.53 10.22 1.17
CA PRO A 286 1.19 9.59 -0.09
C PRO A 286 -0.19 10.04 -0.60
N VAL A 287 -0.34 10.15 -1.91
CA VAL A 287 -1.57 10.62 -2.57
C VAL A 287 -1.94 9.68 -3.70
N GLY A 288 -3.03 8.94 -3.54
CA GLY A 288 -3.49 8.00 -4.56
C GLY A 288 -5.01 7.96 -4.72
N THR A 289 -5.45 6.90 -5.39
CA THR A 289 -6.85 6.65 -5.78
C THR A 289 -7.46 5.49 -4.99
N GLY A 290 -6.65 4.82 -4.16
CA GLY A 290 -6.99 3.60 -3.45
C GLY A 290 -8.06 3.74 -2.36
N PRO A 291 -8.43 2.60 -1.75
CA PRO A 291 -9.50 2.51 -0.76
C PRO A 291 -9.23 3.29 0.52
N PHE A 292 -7.96 3.55 0.85
CA PHE A 292 -7.57 4.25 2.05
C PHE A 292 -6.60 5.40 1.75
N MET A 293 -6.54 6.34 2.68
CA MET A 293 -5.59 7.44 2.71
C MET A 293 -4.92 7.48 4.08
N LEU A 294 -3.66 7.91 4.13
CA LEU A 294 -2.93 8.07 5.39
C LEU A 294 -3.41 9.34 6.11
N SER A 295 -4.16 9.18 7.20
CA SER A 295 -4.75 10.28 7.96
C SER A 295 -3.90 10.69 9.18
N GLU A 296 -3.12 9.76 9.73
CA GLU A 296 -2.10 10.07 10.74
C GLU A 296 -0.80 9.38 10.34
N ASN A 297 0.29 10.14 10.31
CA ASN A 297 1.62 9.61 10.08
C ASN A 297 2.56 10.01 11.23
N ASN A 298 2.61 9.18 12.26
CA ASN A 298 3.66 9.25 13.28
C ASN A 298 4.42 7.93 13.29
N PRO A 299 5.43 7.74 12.43
CA PRO A 299 6.07 6.45 12.25
C PRO A 299 6.83 5.98 13.50
N ASN A 300 7.06 6.86 14.48
CA ASN A 300 7.66 6.53 15.77
C ASN A 300 6.64 6.03 16.81
N LYS A 301 5.35 6.01 16.47
CA LYS A 301 4.27 5.66 17.40
C LYS A 301 3.14 4.91 16.70
N GLN A 302 2.49 5.56 15.74
CA GLN A 302 1.24 5.09 15.13
C GLN A 302 1.06 5.65 13.72
N MET A 303 0.52 4.83 12.83
CA MET A 303 0.08 5.22 11.50
C MET A 303 -1.38 4.81 11.32
N VAL A 304 -2.21 5.70 10.79
CA VAL A 304 -3.66 5.46 10.65
C VAL A 304 -4.07 5.65 9.20
N LEU A 305 -4.63 4.59 8.62
CA LEU A 305 -5.27 4.61 7.31
C LEU A 305 -6.77 4.79 7.49
N SER A 306 -7.32 5.88 6.98
CA SER A 306 -8.77 6.14 6.99
C SER A 306 -9.33 5.94 5.59
N LYS A 307 -10.59 5.48 5.50
CA LYS A 307 -11.28 5.26 4.23
C LYS A 307 -11.24 6.50 3.34
N ASN A 308 -10.89 6.32 2.08
CA ASN A 308 -10.92 7.37 1.09
C ASN A 308 -12.39 7.68 0.72
N PRO A 309 -12.91 8.88 1.01
CA PRO A 309 -14.31 9.22 0.73
C PRO A 309 -14.62 9.26 -0.77
N ASN A 310 -13.61 9.39 -1.62
CA ASN A 310 -13.74 9.41 -3.08
C ASN A 310 -13.50 8.03 -3.71
N PHE A 311 -13.31 6.97 -2.90
CA PHE A 311 -13.13 5.63 -3.44
C PHE A 311 -14.36 5.21 -4.26
N ARG A 312 -14.09 4.69 -5.45
CA ARG A 312 -15.13 4.26 -6.39
C ARG A 312 -16.02 3.17 -5.77
N GLU A 313 -17.14 2.92 -6.43
CA GLU A 313 -17.91 1.73 -6.13
C GLU A 313 -17.13 0.48 -6.54
N ASP A 314 -16.83 -0.37 -5.56
CA ASP A 314 -16.16 -1.65 -5.75
C ASP A 314 -16.72 -2.67 -4.76
N TYR A 315 -16.56 -3.95 -5.07
CA TYR A 315 -17.21 -5.04 -4.34
C TYR A 315 -16.25 -6.16 -4.02
N PHE A 316 -16.44 -6.76 -2.85
CA PHE A 316 -15.67 -7.91 -2.43
C PHE A 316 -15.88 -9.08 -3.42
N PRO A 317 -14.82 -9.75 -3.87
CA PRO A 317 -14.92 -10.78 -4.90
C PRO A 317 -15.84 -11.92 -4.45
N SER A 318 -16.64 -12.43 -5.39
CA SER A 318 -17.58 -13.53 -5.15
C SER A 318 -17.16 -14.84 -5.81
N HIS A 319 -16.02 -14.86 -6.50
CA HIS A 319 -15.45 -16.05 -7.09
C HIS A 319 -14.40 -16.64 -6.14
N GLY A 320 -14.39 -17.95 -5.99
CA GLY A 320 -13.41 -18.67 -5.17
C GLY A 320 -13.71 -20.16 -5.20
N GLY A 321 -12.73 -20.97 -4.81
CA GLY A 321 -12.88 -22.42 -4.75
C GLY A 321 -13.67 -22.88 -3.52
N GLN A 322 -13.96 -24.18 -3.45
CA GLN A 322 -14.58 -24.77 -2.26
C GLN A 322 -13.73 -24.56 -1.01
N GLU A 323 -12.40 -24.60 -1.15
CA GLU A 323 -11.46 -24.35 -0.05
C GLU A 323 -11.60 -22.94 0.52
N ASP A 324 -11.83 -21.92 -0.32
CA ASP A 324 -12.01 -20.53 0.13
C ASP A 324 -13.36 -20.32 0.83
N ILE A 325 -14.40 -21.05 0.39
CA ILE A 325 -15.71 -21.09 1.05
C ILE A 325 -15.57 -21.72 2.43
N ASP A 326 -14.93 -22.89 2.51
CA ASP A 326 -14.75 -23.64 3.75
C ASP A 326 -13.86 -22.87 4.76
N ALA A 327 -12.90 -22.09 4.26
CA ALA A 327 -12.06 -21.18 5.05
C ALA A 327 -12.78 -19.88 5.48
N GLY A 328 -13.95 -19.58 4.93
CA GLY A 328 -14.74 -18.39 5.25
C GLY A 328 -14.28 -17.09 4.54
N TYR A 329 -13.37 -17.19 3.56
CA TYR A 329 -12.86 -16.02 2.82
C TYR A 329 -13.92 -15.33 1.97
N LEU A 330 -14.98 -16.04 1.59
CA LEU A 330 -16.12 -15.51 0.83
C LEU A 330 -17.31 -15.06 1.71
N SER A 331 -17.11 -14.90 3.01
CA SER A 331 -18.18 -14.48 3.96
C SER A 331 -18.79 -13.12 3.62
N HIS A 332 -18.02 -12.23 2.99
CA HIS A 332 -18.44 -10.89 2.58
C HIS A 332 -18.59 -10.75 1.06
N ALA A 333 -18.70 -11.86 0.32
CA ALA A 333 -18.84 -11.85 -1.14
C ALA A 333 -19.96 -10.90 -1.61
N GLY A 334 -19.61 -9.97 -2.50
CA GLY A 334 -20.54 -8.97 -3.04
C GLY A 334 -20.87 -7.80 -2.11
N GLU A 335 -20.28 -7.72 -0.92
CA GLU A 335 -20.37 -6.53 -0.07
C GLU A 335 -19.53 -5.38 -0.63
N ARG A 336 -19.97 -4.14 -0.37
CA ARG A 336 -19.30 -2.93 -0.86
C ARG A 336 -17.99 -2.68 -0.13
N LEU A 337 -16.92 -2.44 -0.88
CA LEU A 337 -15.61 -2.09 -0.36
C LEU A 337 -15.48 -0.57 -0.12
N PRO A 338 -14.61 -0.15 0.82
CA PRO A 338 -13.90 -0.98 1.81
C PRO A 338 -14.84 -1.43 2.95
N LEU A 339 -14.59 -2.64 3.48
CA LEU A 339 -15.39 -3.23 4.57
C LEU A 339 -15.16 -2.54 5.91
N ILE A 340 -13.95 -2.07 6.16
CA ILE A 340 -13.54 -1.34 7.36
C ILE A 340 -13.51 0.16 7.10
N GLU A 341 -13.69 0.95 8.15
CA GLU A 341 -13.64 2.42 8.07
C GLU A 341 -12.22 2.94 8.33
N GLN A 342 -11.43 2.20 9.11
CA GLN A 342 -10.09 2.61 9.50
C GLN A 342 -9.19 1.40 9.79
N ALA A 343 -7.89 1.54 9.53
CA ALA A 343 -6.86 0.62 9.97
C ALA A 343 -5.80 1.38 10.79
N VAL A 344 -5.54 0.92 12.01
CA VAL A 344 -4.63 1.53 12.97
C VAL A 344 -3.43 0.63 13.18
N PHE A 345 -2.25 1.15 12.87
CA PHE A 345 -0.99 0.43 13.00
C PHE A 345 -0.15 1.06 14.10
N THR A 346 0.26 0.29 15.10
CA THR A 346 1.10 0.76 16.21
C THR A 346 2.52 0.20 16.11
N LEU A 347 3.53 1.02 16.40
CA LEU A 347 4.93 0.61 16.34
C LEU A 347 5.25 -0.36 17.51
N GLU A 348 5.64 -1.58 17.17
CA GLU A 348 6.09 -2.61 18.10
C GLU A 348 7.38 -3.26 17.60
N LYS A 349 8.52 -2.83 18.15
CA LYS A 349 9.84 -3.31 17.73
C LYS A 349 10.17 -4.72 18.25
N GLU A 350 9.62 -5.07 19.41
CA GLU A 350 9.97 -6.27 20.15
C GLU A 350 8.89 -7.36 20.00
N SER A 351 9.32 -8.60 19.73
CA SER A 351 8.44 -9.75 19.47
C SER A 351 7.53 -10.09 20.66
N ILE A 352 8.09 -10.19 21.86
CA ILE A 352 7.38 -10.62 23.08
C ILE A 352 6.33 -9.59 23.53
N PRO A 353 6.62 -8.28 23.65
CA PRO A 353 5.60 -7.28 23.96
C PRO A 353 4.46 -7.24 22.94
N ARG A 354 4.77 -7.34 21.64
CA ARG A 354 3.77 -7.41 20.57
C ARG A 354 2.82 -8.60 20.76
N TRP A 355 3.39 -9.79 20.99
CA TRP A 355 2.62 -11.01 21.23
C TRP A 355 1.72 -10.89 22.47
N ASN A 356 2.25 -10.37 23.59
CA ASN A 356 1.46 -10.17 24.80
C ASN A 356 0.30 -9.18 24.59
N LYS A 357 0.51 -8.12 23.81
CA LYS A 357 -0.55 -7.15 23.44
C LYS A 357 -1.61 -7.79 22.55
N PHE A 358 -1.21 -8.60 21.56
CA PHE A 358 -2.15 -9.42 20.77
C PHE A 358 -3.01 -10.33 21.65
N MET A 359 -2.40 -11.06 22.60
CA MET A 359 -3.13 -11.94 23.52
C MET A 359 -4.11 -11.21 24.46
N GLN A 360 -3.89 -9.91 24.67
CA GLN A 360 -4.75 -8.99 25.42
C GLN A 360 -5.83 -8.32 24.55
N GLY A 361 -5.80 -8.50 23.22
CA GLY A 361 -6.78 -7.93 22.29
C GLY A 361 -6.42 -6.55 21.74
N TYR A 362 -5.18 -6.08 21.89
CA TYR A 362 -4.73 -4.83 21.27
C TYR A 362 -4.53 -4.96 19.74
N TYR A 363 -4.40 -6.17 19.22
CA TYR A 363 -4.21 -6.40 17.78
C TYR A 363 -5.14 -7.49 17.32
N ASP A 364 -5.71 -7.34 16.12
CA ASP A 364 -6.56 -8.34 15.48
C ASP A 364 -5.74 -9.48 14.88
N THR A 365 -4.48 -9.19 14.53
CA THR A 365 -3.55 -10.15 13.94
C THR A 365 -2.15 -10.02 14.56
N SER A 366 -1.43 -11.15 14.63
CA SER A 366 0.00 -11.17 14.96
C SER A 366 0.66 -12.37 14.28
N GLY A 367 1.89 -12.16 13.81
CA GLY A 367 2.79 -13.26 13.48
C GLY A 367 3.23 -14.02 14.73
N VAL A 368 3.58 -15.29 14.56
CA VAL A 368 4.14 -16.15 15.62
C VAL A 368 5.67 -16.12 15.48
N SER A 369 6.37 -15.58 16.47
CA SER A 369 7.84 -15.64 16.55
C SER A 369 8.31 -16.96 17.19
N GLU A 370 9.59 -17.29 17.03
CA GLU A 370 10.24 -18.43 17.69
C GLU A 370 10.00 -18.42 19.22
N ASP A 371 10.14 -17.25 19.86
CA ASP A 371 9.92 -17.09 21.31
C ASP A 371 8.48 -17.39 21.76
N SER A 372 7.51 -17.23 20.86
CA SER A 372 6.08 -17.40 21.13
C SER A 372 5.52 -18.72 20.59
N PHE A 373 6.36 -19.52 19.91
CA PHE A 373 5.91 -20.69 19.16
C PHE A 373 5.21 -21.71 20.05
N ASP A 374 5.82 -22.10 21.17
CA ASP A 374 5.24 -23.11 22.07
C ASP A 374 3.97 -22.63 22.78
N GLN A 375 3.80 -21.31 22.92
CA GLN A 375 2.56 -20.73 23.46
C GLN A 375 1.44 -20.73 22.42
N ALA A 376 1.81 -20.62 21.14
CA ALA A 376 0.86 -20.52 20.04
C ALA A 376 0.48 -21.87 19.44
N ILE A 377 1.46 -22.76 19.27
CA ILE A 377 1.40 -23.96 18.44
C ILE A 377 1.72 -25.20 19.27
N GLN A 378 0.91 -26.23 19.07
CA GLN A 378 1.20 -27.61 19.46
C GLN A 378 1.31 -28.48 18.22
N ILE A 379 2.32 -29.35 18.19
CA ILE A 379 2.46 -30.34 17.14
C ILE A 379 1.61 -31.56 17.50
N SER A 380 0.67 -31.93 16.62
CA SER A 380 -0.17 -33.10 16.80
C SER A 380 0.66 -34.40 16.71
N ALA A 381 0.06 -35.53 17.12
CA ALA A 381 0.68 -36.84 16.94
C ALA A 381 0.95 -37.21 15.46
N THR A 382 0.31 -36.51 14.52
CA THR A 382 0.53 -36.66 13.06
C THR A 382 1.55 -35.68 12.50
N GLY A 383 2.19 -34.84 13.34
CA GLY A 383 3.17 -33.85 12.93
C GLY A 383 2.59 -32.53 12.43
N GLU A 384 1.28 -32.33 12.52
CA GLU A 384 0.61 -31.12 12.04
C GLU A 384 0.59 -30.04 13.14
N PRO A 385 0.96 -28.78 12.83
CA PRO A 385 0.85 -27.67 13.76
C PRO A 385 -0.63 -27.30 13.98
N ARG A 386 -1.04 -27.18 15.24
CA ARG A 386 -2.39 -26.75 15.65
C ARG A 386 -2.27 -25.69 16.73
N LEU A 387 -3.25 -24.80 16.82
CA LEU A 387 -3.29 -23.84 17.92
C LEU A 387 -3.41 -24.53 19.28
N THR A 388 -2.82 -23.93 20.30
CA THR A 388 -3.01 -24.36 21.68
C THR A 388 -4.47 -24.24 22.11
N PRO A 389 -4.96 -25.09 23.05
CA PRO A 389 -6.34 -25.02 23.53
C PRO A 389 -6.75 -23.65 24.07
N SER A 390 -5.82 -22.92 24.70
CA SER A 390 -6.06 -21.57 25.23
C SER A 390 -6.33 -20.52 24.14
N MET A 391 -5.69 -20.65 22.96
CA MET A 391 -5.95 -19.79 21.82
C MET A 391 -7.29 -20.12 21.16
N VAL A 392 -7.61 -21.40 21.04
CA VAL A 392 -8.92 -21.84 20.53
C VAL A 392 -10.06 -21.36 21.44
N GLU A 393 -9.89 -21.42 22.76
CA GLU A 393 -10.85 -20.88 23.73
C GLU A 393 -11.08 -19.37 23.55
N LYS A 394 -10.03 -18.63 23.16
CA LYS A 394 -10.09 -17.20 22.80
C LYS A 394 -10.62 -16.95 21.39
N LYS A 395 -11.09 -17.99 20.67
CA LYS A 395 -11.62 -17.93 19.29
C LYS A 395 -10.61 -17.42 18.26
N MET A 396 -9.32 -17.65 18.50
CA MET A 396 -8.28 -17.35 17.53
C MET A 396 -8.20 -18.44 16.46
N SER A 397 -7.80 -18.07 15.25
CA SER A 397 -7.54 -18.97 14.13
C SER A 397 -6.08 -18.85 13.67
N LEU A 398 -5.52 -19.94 13.14
CA LEU A 398 -4.18 -19.96 12.55
C LEU A 398 -4.32 -20.06 11.04
N THR A 399 -3.72 -19.11 10.34
CA THR A 399 -3.54 -19.17 8.89
C THR A 399 -2.08 -19.46 8.58
N GLN A 400 -1.83 -20.45 7.73
CA GLN A 400 -0.50 -20.81 7.28
C GLN A 400 -0.37 -20.59 5.78
N THR A 401 0.76 -20.05 5.35
CA THR A 401 1.08 -19.86 3.94
C THR A 401 2.57 -20.09 3.72
N THR A 402 2.93 -20.52 2.52
CA THR A 402 4.33 -20.59 2.09
C THR A 402 4.68 -19.27 1.41
N ASP A 403 5.62 -18.54 1.99
CA ASP A 403 6.13 -17.29 1.41
C ASP A 403 7.40 -17.58 0.59
N PRO A 404 7.49 -17.19 -0.70
CA PRO A 404 8.69 -17.35 -1.51
C PRO A 404 9.79 -16.35 -1.09
N ALA A 405 10.30 -16.51 0.12
CA ALA A 405 11.36 -15.67 0.71
C ALA A 405 12.70 -16.43 0.80
N LEU A 406 13.80 -15.70 0.62
CA LEU A 406 15.16 -16.19 0.85
C LEU A 406 15.85 -15.31 1.89
N TYR A 407 16.35 -15.93 2.95
CA TYR A 407 17.22 -15.29 3.93
C TYR A 407 18.67 -15.65 3.63
N TYR A 408 19.55 -14.65 3.55
CA TYR A 408 20.97 -14.86 3.25
C TYR A 408 21.85 -13.88 4.02
N LEU A 409 23.10 -14.26 4.23
CA LEU A 409 24.15 -13.39 4.74
C LEU A 409 24.94 -12.80 3.56
N GLY A 410 24.90 -11.48 3.39
CA GLY A 410 25.66 -10.78 2.35
C GLY A 410 27.04 -10.33 2.85
N PHE A 411 28.08 -10.50 2.03
CA PHE A 411 29.40 -9.91 2.25
C PHE A 411 29.60 -8.73 1.30
N ASN A 412 30.09 -7.60 1.82
CA ASN A 412 30.46 -6.48 0.96
C ASN A 412 31.72 -6.83 0.16
N MET A 413 31.55 -7.22 -1.10
CA MET A 413 32.68 -7.61 -1.96
C MET A 413 33.60 -6.44 -2.35
N LEU A 414 33.23 -5.19 -2.02
CA LEU A 414 34.11 -4.02 -2.15
C LEU A 414 34.94 -3.76 -0.90
N ASP A 415 34.66 -4.44 0.21
CA ASP A 415 35.44 -4.34 1.44
C ASP A 415 36.80 -5.03 1.28
N SER A 416 37.87 -4.38 1.75
CA SER A 416 39.23 -4.85 1.57
C SER A 416 39.60 -6.07 2.41
N VAL A 417 38.83 -6.37 3.47
CA VAL A 417 39.07 -7.49 4.37
C VAL A 417 38.29 -8.72 3.94
N VAL A 418 37.00 -8.55 3.64
CA VAL A 418 36.09 -9.67 3.33
C VAL A 418 35.81 -9.86 1.83
N GLY A 419 36.04 -8.84 1.01
CA GLY A 419 35.77 -8.85 -0.44
C GLY A 419 36.98 -9.08 -1.34
N ALA A 420 38.20 -9.00 -0.79
CA ALA A 420 39.42 -9.30 -1.53
C ALA A 420 39.39 -10.76 -2.02
N LEU A 421 39.26 -10.95 -3.33
CA LEU A 421 39.39 -12.25 -3.98
C LEU A 421 40.69 -12.89 -3.49
N ALA A 422 40.62 -14.17 -3.10
CA ALA A 422 41.69 -14.94 -2.48
C ALA A 422 42.90 -15.22 -3.39
N SER A 423 43.28 -14.30 -4.29
CA SER A 423 44.48 -14.40 -5.12
C SER A 423 45.75 -13.90 -4.42
N GLU A 424 45.66 -13.14 -3.32
CA GLU A 424 46.85 -12.61 -2.62
C GLU A 424 47.14 -13.21 -1.23
N ARG A 425 46.26 -14.06 -0.68
CA ARG A 425 46.44 -14.67 0.66
C ARG A 425 46.64 -16.19 0.68
N ALA A 426 46.72 -16.85 -0.49
CA ALA A 426 46.90 -18.30 -0.59
C ALA A 426 48.37 -18.77 -0.65
N ASN A 427 49.35 -17.95 -0.24
CA ASN A 427 50.78 -18.27 -0.32
C ASN A 427 51.54 -18.23 1.03
N TYR A 428 50.86 -18.50 2.15
CA TYR A 428 51.55 -18.84 3.40
C TYR A 428 50.80 -19.94 4.14
N GLY A 429 51.24 -21.19 3.90
CA GLY A 429 50.87 -22.41 4.61
C GLY A 429 51.94 -23.45 4.37
#